data_AF-A0AAP0SL22-F1
#
_entry.id   AF-A0AAP0SL22-F1
#
_cell.length_a   1.000
_cell.length_b   1.000
_cell.length_c   1.000
_cell.angle_alpha   90.00
_cell.angle_beta   90.00
_cell.angle_gamma   90.00
#
_symmetry.space_group_name_H-M   'P 1'
#
loop_
_entity.id
_entity.type
_entity.pdbx_description
1 polymer ?
#
loop_
_entity_poly.entity_id
_entity_poly.type
_entity_poly.pdbx_seq_one_letter_code
_entity_poly.pdbx_strand_id
1 'polypeptide(L)'
;MNPFIRPIRLVLCLCVVLSASTQADSNNAFVSEAIGAGMAEIQTSQLALEKTQSPQVKAFAQQMIKDHTKANQHLLDLAKQHGFSVPDDAALTSKARKMMLQVQDGASFDAAYAIHQVDAHEQAVRLFDEESRSTSDPDDLRTFAKSTLATLKHHLEMAKQLQNAHRKN
;
A
#
# COMPACT_ATOMS: atom_id res chain seq x y z
N MET A 1 -45.36 47.33 -37.45
CA MET A 1 -44.83 46.05 -37.94
C MET A 1 -43.64 45.68 -37.06
N ASN A 2 -43.78 44.63 -36.24
CA ASN A 2 -42.70 44.02 -35.44
C ASN A 2 -41.63 43.43 -36.40
N PRO A 3 -40.35 43.16 -35.99
CA PRO A 3 -40.11 42.13 -34.97
C PRO A 3 -38.74 42.05 -34.20
N PHE A 4 -38.71 41.13 -33.22
CA PHE A 4 -37.58 40.33 -32.69
C PHE A 4 -36.73 40.77 -31.47
N ILE A 5 -37.21 40.34 -30.30
CA ILE A 5 -36.58 39.43 -29.31
C ILE A 5 -35.13 38.96 -29.57
N ARG A 6 -34.24 39.13 -28.58
CA ARG A 6 -33.49 38.02 -27.92
C ARG A 6 -32.75 38.44 -26.63
N PRO A 7 -32.89 37.70 -25.51
CA PRO A 7 -32.10 37.93 -24.30
C PRO A 7 -30.70 37.30 -24.43
N ILE A 8 -29.67 38.07 -24.10
CA ILE A 8 -28.29 37.57 -23.94
C ILE A 8 -28.26 36.74 -22.66
N ARG A 9 -28.21 35.41 -22.80
CA ARG A 9 -27.86 34.52 -21.69
C ARG A 9 -26.35 34.62 -21.47
N LEU A 10 -25.96 35.29 -20.40
CA LEU A 10 -24.62 35.20 -19.85
C LEU A 10 -24.45 33.78 -19.30
N VAL A 11 -23.76 32.92 -20.05
CA VAL A 11 -23.32 31.60 -19.57
C VAL A 11 -22.14 31.84 -18.63
N LEU A 12 -22.38 31.72 -17.34
CA LEU A 12 -21.34 31.62 -16.33
C LEU A 12 -20.68 30.25 -16.49
N CYS A 13 -19.62 30.17 -17.30
CA CYS A 13 -18.75 29.00 -17.34
C CYS A 13 -17.89 29.04 -16.07
N LEU A 14 -18.41 28.47 -14.97
CA LEU A 14 -17.61 28.19 -13.79
C LEU A 14 -16.70 27.00 -14.13
N CYS A 15 -15.52 27.28 -14.66
CA CYS A 15 -14.49 26.28 -14.86
C CYS A 15 -14.05 25.72 -13.50
N VAL A 16 -14.64 24.58 -13.11
CA VAL A 16 -14.16 23.76 -11.98
C VAL A 16 -12.90 23.03 -12.45
N VAL A 17 -11.75 23.71 -12.42
CA VAL A 17 -10.44 23.11 -12.77
C VAL A 17 -9.67 22.64 -11.53
N LEU A 18 -10.25 22.77 -10.33
CA LEU A 18 -9.55 22.51 -9.06
C LEU A 18 -9.44 21.02 -8.69
N SER A 19 -10.21 20.14 -9.32
CA SER A 19 -10.33 18.73 -8.91
C SER A 19 -9.29 17.78 -9.51
N ALA A 20 -8.67 18.13 -10.65
CA ALA A 20 -7.75 17.22 -11.34
C ALA A 20 -6.38 17.12 -10.64
N SER A 21 -5.88 18.24 -10.10
CA SER A 21 -4.59 18.29 -9.40
C SER A 21 -4.63 17.55 -8.06
N THR A 22 -5.67 17.77 -7.25
CA THR A 22 -5.82 17.08 -5.96
C THR A 22 -5.97 15.57 -6.11
N GLN A 23 -6.53 15.12 -7.24
CA GLN A 23 -6.73 13.71 -7.56
C GLN A 23 -5.45 13.01 -8.02
N ALA A 24 -4.62 13.70 -8.82
CA ALA A 24 -3.31 13.17 -9.18
C ALA A 24 -2.43 13.01 -7.92
N ASP A 25 -2.54 13.93 -6.96
CA ASP A 25 -1.80 13.89 -5.71
C ASP A 25 -2.19 12.69 -4.82
N SER A 26 -3.49 12.35 -4.71
CA SER A 26 -3.94 11.18 -3.94
C SER A 26 -3.51 9.85 -4.55
N ASN A 27 -3.62 9.70 -5.88
CA ASN A 27 -3.21 8.46 -6.57
C ASN A 27 -1.70 8.24 -6.42
N ASN A 28 -0.92 9.31 -6.60
CA ASN A 28 0.52 9.27 -6.40
C ASN A 28 0.88 8.91 -4.95
N ALA A 29 0.12 9.40 -3.97
CA ALA A 29 0.34 9.08 -2.57
C ALA A 29 0.08 7.58 -2.27
N PHE A 30 -1.06 7.02 -2.73
CA PHE A 30 -1.35 5.60 -2.57
C PHE A 30 -0.28 4.72 -3.22
N VAL A 31 0.02 4.96 -4.49
CA VAL A 31 0.99 4.16 -5.27
C VAL A 31 2.37 4.20 -4.63
N SER A 32 2.85 5.40 -4.28
CA SER A 32 4.15 5.61 -3.65
C SER A 32 4.25 4.90 -2.29
N GLU A 33 3.22 5.05 -1.45
CA GLU A 33 3.20 4.45 -0.12
C GLU A 33 3.13 2.93 -0.20
N ALA A 34 2.26 2.38 -1.05
CA ALA A 34 2.05 0.94 -1.23
C ALA A 34 3.30 0.24 -1.80
N ILE A 35 3.95 0.81 -2.83
CA ILE A 35 5.22 0.27 -3.36
C ILE A 35 6.29 0.28 -2.27
N GLY A 36 6.47 1.42 -1.59
CA GLY A 36 7.48 1.55 -0.56
C GLY A 36 7.26 0.60 0.61
N ALA A 37 6.00 0.41 1.04
CA ALA A 37 5.65 -0.52 2.10
C ALA A 37 5.89 -1.98 1.67
N GLY A 38 5.43 -2.37 0.48
CA GLY A 38 5.63 -3.72 -0.03
C GLY A 38 7.11 -4.07 -0.22
N MET A 39 7.95 -3.12 -0.63
CA MET A 39 9.39 -3.35 -0.75
C MET A 39 10.05 -3.53 0.63
N ALA A 40 9.64 -2.75 1.62
CA ALA A 40 10.11 -2.89 3.00
C ALA A 40 9.68 -4.23 3.62
N GLU A 41 8.45 -4.68 3.34
CA GLU A 41 7.95 -6.00 3.76
C GLU A 41 8.79 -7.15 3.18
N ILE A 42 9.19 -7.06 1.90
CA ILE A 42 10.07 -8.05 1.29
C ILE A 42 11.43 -8.11 2.00
N GLN A 43 12.04 -6.94 2.25
CA GLN A 43 13.36 -6.88 2.89
C GLN A 43 13.34 -7.36 4.35
N THR A 44 12.30 -6.99 5.11
CA THR A 44 12.15 -7.46 6.50
C THR A 44 11.87 -8.95 6.56
N SER A 45 11.11 -9.49 5.61
CA SER A 45 10.89 -10.93 5.47
C SER A 45 12.15 -11.69 5.08
N GLN A 46 13.00 -11.14 4.21
CA GLN A 46 14.32 -11.72 3.89
C GLN A 46 15.20 -11.77 5.14
N LEU A 47 15.28 -10.69 5.91
CA LEU A 47 15.98 -10.66 7.19
C LEU A 47 15.44 -11.72 8.16
N ALA A 48 14.12 -11.94 8.18
CA ALA A 48 13.52 -12.96 9.01
C ALA A 48 13.99 -14.37 8.64
N LEU A 49 14.13 -14.69 7.35
CA LEU A 49 14.66 -15.97 6.89
C LEU A 49 16.12 -16.20 7.32
N GLU A 50 16.90 -15.12 7.45
CA GLU A 50 18.30 -15.18 7.92
C GLU A 50 18.40 -15.37 9.43
N LYS A 51 17.51 -14.73 10.20
CA LYS A 51 17.63 -14.66 11.66
C LYS A 51 16.85 -15.73 12.41
N THR A 52 15.70 -16.15 11.91
CA THR A 52 14.80 -17.04 12.65
C THR A 52 15.17 -18.52 12.51
N GLN A 53 14.93 -19.29 13.56
CA GLN A 53 14.86 -20.75 13.48
C GLN A 53 13.42 -21.28 13.54
N SER A 54 12.43 -20.41 13.78
CA SER A 54 11.03 -20.79 13.85
C SER A 54 10.49 -21.20 12.47
N PRO A 55 9.97 -22.44 12.31
CA PRO A 55 9.32 -22.85 11.07
C PRO A 55 8.12 -21.98 10.71
N GLN A 56 7.38 -21.47 11.71
CA GLN A 56 6.22 -20.60 11.47
C GLN A 56 6.65 -19.24 10.92
N VAL A 57 7.70 -18.63 11.48
CA VAL A 57 8.23 -17.35 10.98
C VAL A 57 8.79 -17.53 9.55
N LYS A 58 9.51 -18.63 9.27
CA LYS A 58 10.01 -18.93 7.92
C LYS A 58 8.88 -19.04 6.90
N ALA A 59 7.84 -19.81 7.21
CA ALA A 59 6.68 -19.98 6.33
C ALA A 59 5.96 -18.64 6.07
N PHE A 60 5.75 -17.85 7.13
CA PHE A 60 5.16 -16.52 7.00
C PHE A 60 6.00 -15.60 6.10
N ALA A 61 7.30 -15.48 6.37
CA ALA A 61 8.22 -14.63 5.61
C ALA A 61 8.31 -15.04 4.12
N GLN A 62 8.33 -16.34 3.81
CA GLN A 62 8.29 -16.82 2.44
C GLN A 62 7.01 -16.40 1.71
N GLN A 63 5.86 -16.44 2.38
CA GLN A 63 4.60 -16.00 1.80
C GLN A 63 4.57 -14.49 1.57
N MET A 64 5.09 -13.69 2.51
CA MET A 64 5.21 -12.24 2.35
C MET A 64 6.07 -11.89 1.13
N ILE A 65 7.26 -12.48 1.00
CA ILE A 65 8.15 -12.24 -0.14
C ILE A 65 7.43 -12.53 -1.46
N LYS A 66 6.77 -13.69 -1.56
CA LYS A 66 6.08 -14.10 -2.78
C LYS A 66 4.94 -13.14 -3.16
N ASP A 67 4.06 -12.87 -2.21
CA ASP A 67 2.83 -12.13 -2.49
C ASP A 67 3.09 -10.63 -2.67
N HIS A 68 3.97 -10.03 -1.84
CA HIS A 68 4.34 -8.62 -1.98
C HIS A 68 5.17 -8.37 -3.23
N THR A 69 6.06 -9.28 -3.64
CA THR A 69 6.79 -9.14 -4.92
C THR A 69 5.83 -9.07 -6.09
N LYS A 70 4.83 -9.96 -6.11
CA LYS A 70 3.80 -9.97 -7.16
C LYS A 70 2.96 -8.69 -7.13
N ALA A 71 2.54 -8.25 -5.96
CA ALA A 71 1.73 -7.04 -5.80
C ALA A 71 2.50 -5.79 -6.25
N ASN A 72 3.76 -5.66 -5.86
CA ASN A 72 4.61 -4.53 -6.25
C ASN A 72 4.86 -4.49 -7.76
N GLN A 73 5.13 -5.64 -8.39
CA GLN A 73 5.32 -5.68 -9.84
C GLN A 73 4.06 -5.19 -10.57
N HIS A 74 2.88 -5.67 -10.17
CA HIS A 74 1.63 -5.24 -10.78
C HIS A 74 1.36 -3.74 -10.55
N LEU A 75 1.63 -3.23 -9.35
CA LEU A 75 1.45 -1.80 -9.05
C LEU A 75 2.44 -0.91 -9.81
N LEU A 76 3.68 -1.35 -10.01
CA LEU A 76 4.66 -0.67 -10.85
C LEU A 76 4.20 -0.59 -12.32
N ASP A 77 3.60 -1.66 -12.84
CA ASP A 77 3.04 -1.68 -14.20
C ASP A 77 1.88 -0.68 -14.34
N LEU A 78 0.98 -0.63 -13.35
CA LEU A 78 -0.10 0.37 -13.28
C LEU A 78 0.45 1.79 -13.15
N ALA A 79 1.47 2.00 -12.33
CA ALA A 79 2.13 3.29 -12.17
C ALA A 79 2.70 3.79 -13.50
N LYS A 80 3.36 2.90 -14.25
CA LYS A 80 3.87 3.22 -15.59
C LYS A 80 2.74 3.51 -16.58
N GLN A 81 1.65 2.74 -16.54
CA GLN A 81 0.51 2.90 -17.45
C GLN A 81 -0.18 4.25 -17.28
N HIS A 82 -0.35 4.70 -16.04
CA HIS A 82 -1.08 5.92 -15.71
C HIS A 82 -0.18 7.14 -15.44
N GLY A 83 1.14 6.96 -15.50
CA GLY A 83 2.10 8.02 -15.22
C GLY A 83 2.15 8.44 -13.74
N PHE A 84 1.85 7.51 -12.83
CA PHE A 84 1.96 7.77 -11.40
C PHE A 84 3.42 7.88 -10.96
N SER A 85 3.66 8.75 -10.00
CA SER A 85 4.98 8.88 -9.37
C SER A 85 5.28 7.65 -8.52
N VAL A 86 6.48 7.12 -8.67
CA VAL A 86 7.01 6.03 -7.85
C VAL A 86 8.14 6.56 -6.96
N PRO A 87 8.36 5.97 -5.77
CA PRO A 87 9.46 6.40 -4.91
C PRO A 87 10.80 6.12 -5.58
N ASP A 88 11.78 7.01 -5.37
CA ASP A 88 13.16 6.75 -5.80
C ASP A 88 13.86 5.72 -4.91
N ASP A 89 15.02 5.24 -5.35
CA ASP A 89 15.80 4.24 -4.64
C ASP A 89 16.19 4.69 -3.22
N ALA A 90 16.43 5.99 -3.02
CA ALA A 90 16.81 6.53 -1.71
C ALA A 90 15.64 6.47 -0.72
N ALA A 91 14.44 6.83 -1.18
CA ALA A 91 13.21 6.74 -0.41
C ALA A 91 12.86 5.30 -0.07
N LEU A 92 12.93 4.39 -1.06
CA LEU A 92 12.71 2.95 -0.85
C LEU A 92 13.70 2.38 0.18
N THR A 93 14.99 2.67 0.02
CA THR A 93 16.02 2.18 0.93
C THR A 93 15.86 2.75 2.34
N SER A 94 15.50 4.03 2.46
CA SER A 94 15.24 4.66 3.76
C SER A 94 14.07 4.00 4.49
N LYS A 95 12.96 3.78 3.78
CA LYS A 95 11.76 3.13 4.36
C LYS A 95 12.06 1.71 4.79
N ALA A 96 12.75 0.94 3.96
CA ALA A 96 13.08 -0.43 4.29
C ALA A 96 14.08 -0.51 5.47
N ARG A 97 15.10 0.35 5.52
CA ARG A 97 15.99 0.46 6.70
C ARG A 97 15.22 0.77 7.97
N LYS A 98 14.29 1.72 7.93
CA LYS A 98 13.47 2.07 9.10
C LYS A 98 12.69 0.85 9.60
N MET A 99 12.05 0.12 8.70
CA MET A 99 11.27 -1.07 9.07
C MET A 99 12.17 -2.23 9.56
N MET A 100 13.35 -2.39 8.97
CA MET A 100 14.34 -3.38 9.42
C MET A 100 14.90 -3.10 10.82
N LEU A 101 15.00 -1.83 11.23
CA LEU A 101 15.38 -1.47 12.59
C LEU A 101 14.26 -1.83 13.58
N GLN A 102 13.02 -1.51 13.21
CA GLN A 102 11.84 -1.82 14.02
C GLN A 102 11.71 -3.31 14.33
N VAL A 103 11.87 -4.21 13.34
CA VAL A 103 11.77 -5.67 13.57
C VAL A 103 12.89 -6.27 14.44
N GLN A 104 13.84 -5.46 14.92
CA GLN A 104 14.88 -5.87 15.87
C GLN A 104 14.55 -5.48 17.31
N ASP A 105 13.51 -4.67 17.52
CA ASP A 105 13.13 -4.15 18.83
C ASP A 105 12.18 -5.12 19.54
N GLY A 106 12.68 -5.88 20.51
CA GLY A 106 11.84 -6.76 21.33
C GLY A 106 12.62 -7.79 22.15
N ALA A 107 11.88 -8.62 22.88
CA ALA A 107 12.46 -9.68 23.72
C ALA A 107 13.16 -10.78 22.90
N SER A 108 12.66 -11.05 21.68
CA SER A 108 13.31 -11.89 20.68
C SER A 108 13.03 -11.33 19.29
N PHE A 109 13.87 -11.68 18.31
CA PHE A 109 13.65 -11.30 16.91
C PHE A 109 12.27 -11.75 16.41
N ASP A 110 11.89 -13.00 16.68
CA ASP A 110 10.61 -13.54 16.20
C ASP A 110 9.40 -12.78 16.79
N ALA A 111 9.47 -12.40 18.07
CA ALA A 111 8.43 -11.61 18.72
C ALA A 111 8.35 -10.18 18.16
N ALA A 112 9.50 -9.52 18.00
CA ALA A 112 9.59 -8.18 17.40
C ALA A 112 9.04 -8.18 15.96
N TYR A 113 9.48 -9.15 15.15
CA TYR A 113 9.01 -9.36 13.80
C TYR A 113 7.48 -9.54 13.76
N ALA A 114 6.93 -10.45 14.57
CA ALA A 114 5.50 -10.70 14.58
C ALA A 114 4.66 -9.48 15.00
N ILE A 115 5.13 -8.70 15.99
CA ILE A 115 4.47 -7.44 16.41
C ILE A 115 4.44 -6.45 15.26
N HIS A 116 5.59 -6.20 14.64
CA HIS A 116 5.69 -5.25 13.55
C HIS A 116 4.89 -5.67 12.31
N GLN A 117 4.84 -6.97 12.02
CA GLN A 117 4.03 -7.51 10.94
C GLN A 117 2.53 -7.27 11.16
N VAL A 118 2.03 -7.34 12.40
CA VAL A 118 0.64 -6.94 12.70
C VAL A 118 0.44 -5.46 12.42
N ASP A 119 1.30 -4.59 12.96
CA ASP A 119 1.14 -3.13 12.82
C ASP A 119 1.21 -2.68 11.35
N ALA A 120 2.13 -3.25 10.57
CA ALA A 120 2.29 -2.94 9.15
C ALA A 120 1.08 -3.41 8.33
N HIS A 121 0.59 -4.62 8.58
CA HIS A 121 -0.57 -5.15 7.87
C HIS A 121 -1.88 -4.45 8.25
N GLU A 122 -2.04 -3.96 9.48
CA GLU A 122 -3.19 -3.13 9.84
C GLU A 122 -3.18 -1.78 9.10
N GLN A 123 -2.01 -1.17 8.93
CA GLN A 123 -1.85 0.04 8.13
C GLN A 123 -2.14 -0.23 6.65
N ALA A 124 -1.59 -1.31 6.10
CA ALA A 124 -1.81 -1.69 4.71
C ALA A 124 -3.29 -1.99 4.43
N VAL A 125 -3.98 -2.71 5.34
CA VAL A 125 -5.42 -2.97 5.20
C VAL A 125 -6.22 -1.66 5.14
N ARG A 126 -5.89 -0.66 5.97
CA ARG A 126 -6.57 0.66 5.92
C ARG A 126 -6.32 1.36 4.58
N LEU A 127 -5.05 1.46 4.17
CA LEU A 127 -4.64 2.12 2.93
C LEU A 127 -5.34 1.52 1.70
N PHE A 128 -5.35 0.19 1.60
CA PHE A 128 -5.96 -0.51 0.48
C PHE A 128 -7.49 -0.51 0.51
N ASP A 129 -8.09 -0.51 1.70
CA ASP A 129 -9.53 -0.39 1.85
C ASP A 129 -10.04 1.01 1.44
N GLU A 130 -9.29 2.06 1.76
CA GLU A 130 -9.56 3.43 1.30
C GLU A 130 -9.48 3.55 -0.23
N GLU A 131 -8.38 3.12 -0.84
CA GLU A 131 -8.20 3.14 -2.30
C GLU A 131 -9.28 2.31 -3.01
N SER A 132 -9.63 1.14 -2.48
CA SER A 132 -10.65 0.27 -3.07
C SER A 132 -12.05 0.91 -3.12
N ARG A 133 -12.30 1.92 -2.28
CA ARG A 133 -13.56 2.66 -2.16
C ARG A 133 -13.55 4.00 -2.88
N SER A 134 -12.43 4.37 -3.50
CA SER A 134 -12.36 5.59 -4.29
C SER A 134 -13.38 5.59 -5.42
N THR A 135 -13.92 6.76 -5.76
CA THR A 135 -14.88 6.93 -6.85
C THR A 135 -14.29 7.67 -8.05
N SER A 136 -13.04 8.09 -7.94
CA SER A 136 -12.39 9.01 -8.89
C SER A 136 -11.03 8.51 -9.38
N ASP A 137 -10.55 7.37 -8.88
CA ASP A 137 -9.29 6.74 -9.30
C ASP A 137 -9.54 5.75 -10.44
N PRO A 138 -8.53 5.44 -11.28
CA PRO A 138 -8.68 4.48 -12.37
C PRO A 138 -9.26 3.14 -11.93
N ASP A 139 -10.16 2.57 -12.72
CA ASP A 139 -10.87 1.32 -12.41
C ASP A 139 -9.93 0.15 -12.11
N ASP A 140 -8.80 0.07 -12.82
CA ASP A 140 -7.78 -0.95 -12.64
C ASP A 140 -6.98 -0.76 -11.33
N LEU A 141 -6.67 0.47 -10.93
CA LEU A 141 -6.04 0.77 -9.65
C LEU A 141 -6.95 0.37 -8.47
N ARG A 142 -8.24 0.70 -8.54
CA ARG A 142 -9.21 0.28 -7.52
C ARG A 142 -9.40 -1.24 -7.47
N THR A 143 -9.40 -1.89 -8.64
CA THR A 143 -9.51 -3.35 -8.75
C THR A 143 -8.28 -4.04 -8.18
N PHE A 144 -7.09 -3.49 -8.43
CA PHE A 144 -5.85 -3.90 -7.79
C PHE A 144 -5.95 -3.76 -6.28
N ALA A 145 -6.38 -2.59 -5.77
CA ALA A 145 -6.50 -2.34 -4.35
C ALA A 145 -7.45 -3.32 -3.67
N LYS A 146 -8.63 -3.55 -4.26
CA LYS A 146 -9.63 -4.49 -3.74
C LYS A 146 -9.12 -5.94 -3.70
N SER A 147 -8.40 -6.38 -4.74
CA SER A 147 -7.87 -7.74 -4.81
C SER A 147 -6.75 -7.94 -3.80
N THR A 148 -5.83 -6.98 -3.70
CA THR A 148 -4.70 -7.02 -2.76
C THR A 148 -5.18 -6.88 -1.31
N LEU A 149 -6.23 -6.12 -1.04
CA LEU A 149 -6.85 -6.00 0.28
C LEU A 149 -7.26 -7.36 0.87
N ALA A 150 -7.80 -8.27 0.03
CA ALA A 150 -8.17 -9.61 0.50
C ALA A 150 -6.94 -10.39 0.97
N THR A 151 -5.85 -10.32 0.22
CA THR A 151 -4.56 -10.92 0.59
C THR A 151 -3.99 -10.29 1.87
N LEU A 152 -4.00 -8.96 1.98
CA LEU A 152 -3.49 -8.25 3.17
C LEU A 152 -4.30 -8.57 4.44
N LYS A 153 -5.62 -8.75 4.32
CA LYS A 153 -6.46 -9.20 5.45
C LYS A 153 -6.08 -10.61 5.89
N HIS A 154 -5.77 -11.50 4.95
CA HIS A 154 -5.29 -12.84 5.27
C HIS A 154 -3.90 -12.81 5.92
N HIS A 155 -2.97 -12.01 5.39
CA HIS A 155 -1.64 -11.83 5.99
C HIS A 155 -1.73 -11.26 7.40
N LEU A 156 -2.63 -10.29 7.65
CA LEU A 156 -2.89 -9.76 9.00
C LEU A 156 -3.35 -10.85 9.98
N GLU A 157 -4.22 -11.75 9.55
CA GLU A 157 -4.64 -12.88 10.37
C GLU A 157 -3.45 -13.79 10.71
N MET A 158 -2.65 -14.14 9.72
CA MET A 158 -1.43 -14.94 9.92
C MET A 158 -0.45 -14.24 10.88
N ALA A 159 -0.26 -12.92 10.75
CA ALA A 159 0.61 -12.14 11.61
C ALA A 159 0.10 -12.14 13.07
N LYS A 160 -1.22 -12.01 13.28
CA LYS A 160 -1.84 -12.12 14.62
C LYS A 160 -1.66 -13.50 15.23
N GLN A 161 -1.76 -14.56 14.42
CA GLN A 161 -1.49 -15.93 14.88
C GLN A 161 -0.01 -16.09 15.29
N LEU A 162 0.91 -15.55 14.49
CA LEU A 162 2.35 -15.56 14.79
C LEU A 162 2.67 -14.79 16.08
N GLN A 163 2.11 -13.59 16.24
CA GLN A 163 2.27 -12.77 17.44
C GLN A 163 1.78 -13.51 18.69
N ASN A 164 0.62 -14.18 18.62
CA ASN A 164 0.09 -14.96 19.72
C ASN A 164 0.97 -16.17 20.10
N ALA A 165 1.61 -16.80 19.11
CA ALA A 165 2.53 -17.91 19.35
C ALA A 165 3.81 -17.45 20.05
N HIS A 166 4.31 -16.25 19.74
CA HIS A 166 5.54 -15.70 20.29
C HIS A 166 5.34 -14.82 21.55
N ARG A 167 4.10 -14.49 21.92
CA ARG A 167 3.78 -13.80 23.19
C ARG A 167 3.90 -14.71 24.42
N LYS A 168 3.82 -16.03 24.23
CA LYS A 168 3.76 -17.04 25.29
C LYS A 168 5.12 -17.63 25.67
N ASN A 169 6.18 -17.25 24.96
CA ASN A 169 7.55 -17.69 25.17
C ASN A 169 8.39 -16.52 25.70
#